data_AF-A0A9D5TM98-F1
#
_entry.id   AF-A0A9D5TM98-F1
#
_cell.length_a   1.000
_cell.length_b   1.000
_cell.length_c   1.000
_cell.angle_alpha   90.00
_cell.angle_beta   90.00
_cell.angle_gamma   90.00
#
_symmetry.space_group_name_H-M   'P 1'
#
loop_
_entity.id
_entity.type
_entity.pdbx_description
1 polymer ?
#
loop_
_entity_poly.entity_id
_entity_poly.type
_entity_poly.pdbx_seq_one_letter_code
_entity_poly.pdbx_strand_id
1 'polypeptide(L)'
;YAAKIGSSGDYAQIGSSGDYAKIGSSGYAAQIGSSGYAAQIGSSGYAAKIGSSGYGAKIGSSGYAAQIGSSGYAAQIGSSGKNCVICCAGDNCVVKAKKGSWITLAEWERVDGEYVPVCVKTEKVDGERIKEDTYYRLENGEFVEAD
;
A
#
# COMPACT_ATOMS: atom_id res chain seq x y z
N TYR A 1 15.10 -13.81 -8.41
CA TYR A 1 16.21 -13.63 -7.46
C TYR A 1 15.80 -12.60 -6.41
N ALA A 2 15.96 -12.92 -5.13
CA ALA A 2 15.58 -12.01 -4.04
C ALA A 2 16.67 -10.96 -3.79
N ALA A 3 16.34 -9.68 -3.93
CA ALA A 3 17.21 -8.57 -3.53
C ALA A 3 16.93 -8.16 -2.07
N LYS A 4 17.96 -7.74 -1.33
CA LYS A 4 17.80 -7.11 -0.02
C LYS A 4 18.46 -5.74 -0.07
N ILE A 5 17.66 -4.68 0.05
CA ILE A 5 18.13 -3.30 -0.13
C ILE A 5 17.68 -2.46 1.06
N GLY A 6 18.60 -1.69 1.65
CA GLY A 6 18.35 -0.87 2.82
C GLY A 6 19.00 0.50 2.67
N SER A 7 18.32 1.56 3.12
CA SER A 7 18.91 2.89 3.30
C SER A 7 18.42 3.54 4.60
N SER A 8 19.18 4.50 5.11
CA SER A 8 18.82 5.27 6.31
C SER A 8 19.09 6.77 6.18
N GLY A 9 19.32 7.24 4.96
CA GLY A 9 19.56 8.65 4.68
C GLY A 9 18.28 9.39 4.28
N ASP A 10 18.30 10.71 4.44
CA ASP A 10 17.25 11.56 3.91
C ASP A 10 17.24 11.48 2.38
N TYR A 11 16.04 11.54 1.80
CA TYR A 11 15.82 11.48 0.36
C TYR A 11 16.35 10.22 -0.33
N ALA A 12 16.53 9.12 0.41
CA ALA A 12 16.93 7.84 -0.15
C ALA A 12 16.02 7.42 -1.31
N GLN A 13 16.60 6.96 -2.42
CA GLN A 13 15.87 6.43 -3.56
C GLN A 13 16.23 4.96 -3.73
N ILE A 14 15.23 4.08 -3.60
CA ILE A 14 15.45 2.64 -3.60
C ILE A 14 14.43 1.98 -4.52
N GLY A 15 14.92 1.14 -5.43
CA GLY A 15 14.09 0.41 -6.39
C GLY A 15 14.52 -1.05 -6.52
N SER A 16 13.57 -1.95 -6.77
CA SER A 16 13.86 -3.32 -7.19
C SER A 16 12.80 -3.84 -8.15
N SER A 17 13.21 -4.64 -9.13
CA SER A 17 12.29 -5.40 -10.00
C SER A 17 12.33 -6.90 -9.73
N GLY A 18 13.12 -7.36 -8.76
CA GLY A 18 13.29 -8.78 -8.46
C GLY A 18 12.13 -9.36 -7.65
N ASP A 19 11.79 -10.62 -7.94
CA ASP A 19 10.85 -11.38 -7.13
C ASP A 19 11.36 -11.54 -5.70
N TYR A 20 10.45 -11.42 -4.73
CA TYR A 20 10.71 -11.53 -3.31
C TYR A 20 11.70 -10.49 -2.77
N ALA A 21 11.84 -9.34 -3.46
CA ALA A 21 12.66 -8.24 -3.00
C ALA A 21 12.25 -7.77 -1.60
N LYS A 22 13.23 -7.52 -0.73
CA LYS A 22 13.05 -6.95 0.60
C LYS A 22 13.70 -5.59 0.63
N ILE A 23 12.89 -4.54 0.72
CA ILE A 23 13.32 -3.16 0.63
C ILE A 23 12.93 -2.42 1.90
N GLY A 24 13.89 -1.76 2.54
CA GLY A 24 13.68 -0.97 3.74
C GLY A 24 14.31 0.41 3.65
N SER A 25 13.63 1.44 4.15
CA SER A 25 14.27 2.74 4.39
C SER A 25 13.86 3.38 5.70
N SER A 26 14.80 4.05 6.36
CA SER A 26 14.53 5.10 7.35
C SER A 26 15.04 6.46 6.82
N GLY A 27 14.70 7.56 7.50
CA GLY A 27 15.06 8.92 7.09
C GLY A 27 13.87 9.79 6.66
N TYR A 28 14.12 11.06 6.33
CA TYR A 28 13.10 11.97 5.83
C TYR A 28 12.90 11.79 4.31
N ALA A 29 11.64 11.73 3.87
CA ALA A 29 11.24 11.75 2.45
C ALA A 29 11.87 10.66 1.56
N ALA A 30 12.08 9.45 2.09
CA ALA A 30 12.53 8.30 1.31
C ALA A 30 11.53 7.96 0.18
N GLN A 31 12.03 7.54 -0.97
CA GLN A 31 11.27 7.08 -2.13
C GLN A 31 11.61 5.62 -2.40
N ILE A 32 10.61 4.75 -2.31
CA ILE A 32 10.80 3.30 -2.39
C ILE A 32 9.84 2.71 -3.42
N GLY A 33 10.36 1.95 -4.38
CA GLY A 33 9.58 1.34 -5.46
C GLY A 33 9.88 -0.15 -5.66
N SER A 34 8.87 -0.92 -6.03
CA SER A 34 9.07 -2.30 -6.51
C SER A 34 8.09 -2.71 -7.63
N SER A 35 8.50 -3.66 -8.46
CA SER A 35 7.62 -4.23 -9.50
C SER A 35 7.63 -5.77 -9.58
N GLY A 36 8.43 -6.45 -8.76
CA GLY A 36 8.54 -7.92 -8.77
C GLY A 36 7.41 -8.65 -8.03
N TYR A 37 7.36 -9.98 -8.15
CA TYR A 37 6.40 -10.83 -7.43
C TYR A 37 6.70 -10.86 -5.92
N ALA A 38 5.67 -10.69 -5.09
CA ALA A 38 5.73 -10.82 -3.62
C ALA A 38 6.82 -9.97 -2.93
N ALA A 39 7.05 -8.75 -3.42
CA ALA A 39 7.96 -7.80 -2.79
C ALA A 39 7.50 -7.41 -1.38
N GLN A 40 8.45 -7.21 -0.48
CA GLN A 40 8.24 -6.70 0.87
C GLN A 40 8.90 -5.35 1.00
N ILE A 41 8.11 -4.30 1.21
CA ILE A 41 8.57 -2.92 1.20
C ILE A 41 8.20 -2.27 2.53
N GLY A 42 9.17 -1.67 3.21
CA GLY A 42 8.96 -1.05 4.52
C GLY A 42 9.61 0.32 4.64
N SER A 43 8.95 1.24 5.33
CA SER A 43 9.61 2.45 5.84
C SER A 43 9.23 2.81 7.26
N SER A 44 10.17 3.39 8.00
CA SER A 44 9.92 4.04 9.29
C SER A 44 10.15 5.55 9.23
N GLY A 45 10.42 6.09 8.04
CA GLY A 45 10.78 7.49 7.81
C GLY A 45 9.59 8.46 7.74
N TYR A 46 9.84 9.74 8.07
CA TYR A 46 8.83 10.79 7.93
C TYR A 46 8.58 11.10 6.44
N ALA A 47 7.31 11.23 6.04
CA ALA A 47 6.90 11.57 4.67
C ALA A 47 7.46 10.63 3.58
N ALA A 48 7.65 9.35 3.91
CA ALA A 48 8.06 8.34 2.94
C ALA A 48 7.04 8.21 1.80
N LYS A 49 7.54 8.05 0.57
CA LYS A 49 6.76 7.71 -0.63
C LYS A 49 7.06 6.27 -1.01
N ILE A 50 6.07 5.40 -0.96
CA ILE A 50 6.25 3.96 -1.16
C ILE A 50 5.29 3.48 -2.24
N GLY A 51 5.80 2.81 -3.26
CA GLY A 51 5.03 2.34 -4.41
C GLY A 51 5.32 0.89 -4.77
N SER A 52 4.30 0.17 -5.25
CA SER A 52 4.50 -1.10 -5.93
C SER A 52 3.56 -1.28 -7.12
N SER A 53 4.02 -1.95 -8.16
CA SER A 53 3.17 -2.46 -9.24
C SER A 53 3.18 -4.00 -9.33
N GLY A 54 3.90 -4.67 -8.43
CA GLY A 54 4.08 -6.12 -8.46
C GLY A 54 2.92 -6.91 -7.84
N TYR A 55 2.76 -8.16 -8.28
CA TYR A 55 1.76 -9.10 -7.75
C TYR A 55 2.06 -9.46 -6.28
N GLY A 56 1.07 -9.40 -5.40
CA GLY A 56 1.17 -9.86 -4.01
C GLY A 56 2.13 -9.02 -3.15
N ALA A 57 2.38 -7.77 -3.51
CA ALA A 57 3.28 -6.90 -2.75
C ALA A 57 2.76 -6.64 -1.33
N LYS A 58 3.67 -6.73 -0.35
CA LYS A 58 3.40 -6.37 1.06
C LYS A 58 4.10 -5.07 1.37
N ILE A 59 3.33 -4.02 1.63
CA ILE A 59 3.83 -2.67 1.82
C ILE A 59 3.48 -2.18 3.23
N GLY A 60 4.50 -1.71 3.95
CA GLY A 60 4.40 -1.27 5.34
C GLY A 60 4.98 0.12 5.56
N SER A 61 4.32 0.94 6.37
CA SER A 61 4.95 2.14 6.95
C SER A 61 4.61 2.33 8.42
N SER A 62 5.60 2.69 9.23
CA SER A 62 5.39 3.22 10.59
C SER A 62 5.66 4.71 10.71
N GLY A 63 6.07 5.36 9.61
CA GLY A 63 6.40 6.78 9.57
C GLY A 63 5.19 7.71 9.47
N TYR A 64 5.32 8.92 10.01
CA TYR A 64 4.28 9.96 9.91
C TYR A 64 4.15 10.50 8.48
N ALA A 65 2.91 10.79 8.05
CA ALA A 65 2.59 11.37 6.74
C ALA A 65 3.12 10.60 5.53
N ALA A 66 3.23 9.27 5.65
CA ALA A 66 3.62 8.43 4.53
C ALA A 66 2.55 8.47 3.41
N GLN A 67 3.03 8.44 2.17
CA GLN A 67 2.21 8.32 0.96
C GLN A 67 2.50 6.95 0.36
N ILE A 68 1.49 6.08 0.33
CA ILE A 68 1.67 4.68 -0.05
C ILE A 68 0.74 4.33 -1.20
N GLY A 69 1.28 3.71 -2.25
CA GLY A 69 0.56 3.36 -3.47
C GLY A 69 0.79 1.92 -3.89
N SER A 70 -0.24 1.24 -4.38
CA SER A 70 -0.08 0.02 -5.18
C SER A 70 -1.06 -0.07 -6.32
N SER A 71 -0.61 -0.56 -7.46
CA SER A 71 -1.48 -0.98 -8.58
C SER A 71 -1.45 -2.50 -8.83
N GLY A 72 -0.67 -3.25 -8.05
CA GLY A 72 -0.50 -4.69 -8.23
C GLY A 72 -1.66 -5.50 -7.67
N TYR A 73 -1.97 -6.63 -8.33
CA TYR A 73 -2.95 -7.60 -7.87
C TYR A 73 -2.58 -8.16 -6.48
N ALA A 74 -3.58 -8.35 -5.62
CA ALA A 74 -3.44 -8.90 -4.26
C ALA A 74 -2.42 -8.19 -3.37
N ALA A 75 -2.21 -6.89 -3.59
CA ALA A 75 -1.36 -6.09 -2.72
C ALA A 75 -1.96 -5.99 -1.30
N GLN A 76 -1.09 -6.03 -0.29
CA GLN A 76 -1.46 -5.81 1.10
C GLN A 76 -0.70 -4.59 1.61
N ILE A 77 -1.42 -3.55 2.01
CA ILE A 77 -0.81 -2.31 2.49
C ILE A 77 -1.22 -2.05 3.94
N GLY A 78 -0.25 -1.89 4.82
CA GLY A 78 -0.47 -1.55 6.22
C GLY A 78 0.31 -0.32 6.65
N SER A 79 -0.33 0.63 7.31
CA SER A 79 0.36 1.75 7.95
C SER A 79 0.02 1.84 9.44
N SER A 80 1.05 1.76 10.29
CA SER A 80 0.95 2.15 11.69
C SER A 80 1.31 3.63 11.93
N GLY A 81 1.72 4.34 10.87
CA GLY A 81 1.96 5.79 10.88
C GLY A 81 0.67 6.61 10.91
N LYS A 82 0.75 7.83 11.45
CA LYS A 82 -0.36 8.80 11.52
C LYS A 82 -0.38 9.72 10.30
N ASN A 83 -1.59 10.20 9.95
CA ASN A 83 -1.83 11.16 8.86
C ASN A 83 -1.30 10.67 7.50
N CYS A 84 -1.35 9.35 7.28
CA CYS A 84 -0.92 8.76 6.01
C CYS A 84 -2.02 8.88 4.95
N VAL A 85 -1.62 8.80 3.69
CA VAL A 85 -2.53 8.65 2.55
C VAL A 85 -2.14 7.38 1.82
N ILE A 86 -3.08 6.45 1.69
CA ILE A 86 -2.84 5.14 1.10
C ILE A 86 -3.82 4.94 -0.05
N CYS A 87 -3.31 4.59 -1.22
CA CYS A 87 -4.12 4.21 -2.37
C CYS A 87 -3.72 2.82 -2.84
N CYS A 88 -4.68 1.92 -2.96
CA CYS A 88 -4.49 0.66 -3.66
C CYS A 88 -5.53 0.52 -4.76
N ALA A 89 -5.07 0.57 -6.01
CA ALA A 89 -5.91 0.46 -7.19
C ALA A 89 -5.85 -0.92 -7.85
N GLY A 90 -5.08 -1.87 -7.29
CA GLY A 90 -4.98 -3.23 -7.80
C GLY A 90 -6.19 -4.09 -7.40
N ASP A 91 -6.51 -5.08 -8.23
CA ASP A 91 -7.55 -6.06 -7.92
C ASP A 91 -7.19 -6.91 -6.67
N ASN A 92 -8.21 -7.30 -5.92
CA ASN A 92 -8.12 -8.12 -4.71
C ASN A 92 -7.16 -7.58 -3.63
N CYS A 93 -6.99 -6.26 -3.55
CA CYS A 93 -6.09 -5.67 -2.57
C CYS A 93 -6.77 -5.30 -1.26
N VAL A 94 -5.97 -5.24 -0.21
CA VAL A 94 -6.43 -4.89 1.14
C VAL A 94 -5.54 -3.81 1.75
N VAL A 95 -6.17 -2.87 2.44
CA VAL A 95 -5.49 -1.73 3.08
C VAL A 95 -5.92 -1.60 4.53
N LYS A 96 -4.96 -1.35 5.43
CA LYS A 96 -5.23 -0.89 6.80
C LYS A 96 -4.37 0.32 7.16
N ALA A 97 -4.91 1.20 7.99
CA ALA A 97 -4.18 2.37 8.47
C ALA A 97 -4.62 2.80 9.87
N LYS A 98 -3.89 3.75 10.45
CA LYS A 98 -4.26 4.40 11.71
C LYS A 98 -5.31 5.50 11.53
N LYS A 99 -6.12 5.71 12.58
CA LYS A 99 -7.08 6.80 12.67
C LYS A 99 -6.45 8.15 12.28
N GLY A 100 -7.18 8.91 11.47
CA GLY A 100 -6.71 10.17 10.89
C GLY A 100 -6.04 10.03 9.52
N SER A 101 -5.66 8.82 9.12
CA SER A 101 -5.18 8.52 7.76
C SER A 101 -6.35 8.39 6.78
N TRP A 102 -6.05 8.43 5.49
CA TRP A 102 -7.01 8.22 4.41
C TRP A 102 -6.64 6.98 3.60
N ILE A 103 -7.66 6.21 3.21
CA ILE A 103 -7.53 5.01 2.39
C ILE A 103 -8.38 5.16 1.12
N THR A 104 -7.80 4.81 -0.02
CA THR A 104 -8.47 4.73 -1.32
C THR A 104 -8.30 3.32 -1.86
N LEU A 105 -9.40 2.71 -2.30
CA LEU A 105 -9.46 1.37 -2.85
C LEU A 105 -10.18 1.38 -4.19
N ALA A 106 -9.86 0.40 -5.05
CA ALA A 106 -10.60 0.12 -6.27
C ALA A 106 -11.21 -1.28 -6.22
N GLU A 107 -12.40 -1.42 -6.77
CA GLU A 107 -13.09 -2.69 -7.04
C GLU A 107 -13.07 -2.97 -8.54
N TRP A 108 -12.86 -4.23 -8.89
CA TRP A 108 -12.72 -4.68 -10.27
C TRP A 108 -13.67 -5.85 -10.55
N GLU A 109 -14.21 -5.88 -11.76
CA GLU A 109 -15.00 -7.00 -12.27
C GLU A 109 -14.42 -7.49 -13.59
N ARG A 110 -14.74 -8.75 -13.94
CA ARG A 110 -14.37 -9.32 -15.24
C ARG A 110 -15.55 -9.26 -16.19
N VAL A 111 -15.46 -8.39 -17.20
CA VAL A 111 -16.48 -8.20 -18.24
C VAL A 111 -15.86 -8.61 -19.58
N ASP A 112 -16.48 -9.54 -20.30
CA ASP A 112 -16.02 -10.05 -21.59
C ASP A 112 -14.55 -10.51 -21.63
N GLY A 113 -14.03 -10.97 -20.49
CA GLY A 113 -12.65 -11.44 -20.36
C GLY A 113 -11.64 -10.38 -19.93
N GLU A 114 -12.03 -9.10 -19.88
CA GLU A 114 -11.22 -7.98 -19.42
C GLU A 114 -11.55 -7.58 -17.99
N TYR A 115 -10.55 -7.12 -17.24
CA TYR A 115 -10.75 -6.54 -15.91
C TYR A 115 -11.08 -5.06 -16.04
N VAL A 116 -12.25 -4.65 -15.56
CA VAL A 116 -12.72 -3.27 -15.58
C VAL A 116 -12.91 -2.75 -14.16
N PRO A 117 -12.48 -1.52 -13.84
CA PRO A 117 -12.73 -0.93 -12.53
C PRO A 117 -14.20 -0.52 -12.45
N VAL A 118 -14.91 -1.01 -11.45
CA VAL A 118 -16.36 -0.75 -11.26
C VAL A 118 -16.62 0.25 -10.14
N CYS A 119 -15.71 0.38 -9.18
CA CYS A 119 -15.79 1.37 -8.12
C CYS A 119 -14.41 1.84 -7.69
N VAL A 120 -14.29 3.13 -7.35
CA VAL A 120 -13.16 3.67 -6.60
C VAL A 120 -13.72 4.53 -5.48
N LYS A 121 -13.34 4.25 -4.23
CA LYS A 121 -13.85 4.96 -3.06
C LYS A 121 -12.70 5.35 -2.14
N THR A 122 -12.85 6.51 -1.51
CA THR A 122 -11.88 7.07 -0.57
C THR A 122 -12.59 7.37 0.73
N GLU A 123 -12.07 6.87 1.84
CA GLU A 123 -12.59 7.14 3.18
C GLU A 123 -11.48 7.45 4.17
N LYS A 124 -11.82 8.26 5.16
CA LYS A 124 -10.95 8.54 6.30
C LYS A 124 -11.07 7.40 7.30
N VAL A 125 -9.95 6.94 7.84
CA VAL A 125 -9.97 6.06 9.02
C VAL A 125 -10.41 6.90 10.21
N ASP A 126 -11.70 6.82 10.54
CA ASP A 126 -12.34 7.57 11.62
C ASP A 126 -12.34 6.80 12.96
N GLY A 127 -12.07 5.48 12.92
CA GLY A 127 -12.11 4.59 14.07
C GLY A 127 -13.52 4.12 14.46
N GLU A 128 -14.54 4.45 13.68
CA GLU A 128 -15.94 4.07 13.91
C GLU A 128 -16.47 3.27 12.72
N ARG A 129 -16.66 3.92 11.56
CA ARG A 129 -17.03 3.24 10.32
C ARG A 129 -15.85 2.49 9.73
N ILE A 130 -14.71 3.17 9.63
CA ILE A 130 -13.44 2.59 9.18
C ILE A 130 -12.53 2.47 10.39
N LYS A 131 -12.44 1.26 10.92
CA LYS A 131 -11.66 0.92 12.12
C LYS A 131 -10.16 1.02 11.84
N GLU A 132 -9.42 1.45 12.84
CA GLU A 132 -7.95 1.44 12.74
C GLU A 132 -7.42 0.00 12.82
N ASP A 133 -6.27 -0.24 12.18
CA ASP A 133 -5.58 -1.55 12.16
C ASP A 133 -6.39 -2.74 11.60
N THR A 134 -7.57 -2.47 11.03
CA THR A 134 -8.41 -3.45 10.32
C THR A 134 -8.17 -3.36 8.82
N TYR A 135 -7.99 -4.49 8.15
CA TYR A 135 -7.90 -4.54 6.70
C TYR A 135 -9.26 -4.34 6.07
N TYR A 136 -9.31 -3.53 5.02
CA TYR A 136 -10.49 -3.33 4.20
C TYR A 136 -10.19 -3.58 2.73
N ARG A 137 -11.21 -4.07 2.02
CA ARG A 137 -11.33 -4.10 0.56
C ARG A 137 -12.62 -3.40 0.14
N LEU A 138 -12.81 -3.15 -1.16
CA LEU A 138 -14.11 -2.77 -1.69
C LEU A 138 -14.85 -4.00 -2.21
N GLU A 139 -16.13 -4.09 -1.87
CA GLU A 139 -17.08 -5.05 -2.43
C GLU A 139 -18.43 -4.35 -2.63
N ASN A 140 -19.01 -4.48 -3.82
CA ASN A 140 -20.25 -3.83 -4.22
C ASN A 140 -20.25 -2.32 -3.91
N GLY A 141 -19.10 -1.67 -4.11
CA GLY A 141 -18.87 -0.25 -3.86
C GLY A 141 -18.77 0.16 -2.39
N GLU A 142 -18.73 -0.77 -1.43
CA GLU A 142 -18.60 -0.47 0.00
C GLU A 142 -17.31 -1.03 0.60
N PHE A 143 -16.79 -0.35 1.63
CA PHE A 143 -15.65 -0.84 2.40
C PHE A 143 -16.09 -2.04 3.26
N VAL A 144 -15.48 -3.20 3.04
CA VAL A 144 -15.74 -4.43 3.78
C VAL A 144 -14.46 -4.89 4.48
N GLU A 145 -14.58 -5.33 5.73
CA GLU A 145 -13.46 -5.88 6.49
C GLU A 145 -12.93 -7.16 5.82
N ALA A 146 -11.60 -7.30 5.79
CA ALA A 146 -10.92 -8.45 5.21
C ALA A 146 -9.96 -9.09 6.23
N ASP A 147 -9.70 -10.39 6.06
CA ASP A 147 -8.80 -11.19 6.90
C ASP A 147 -7.34 -11.17 6.40
#